data_AF-A0A438E3P6-F1
#
_entry.id   AF-A0A438E3P6-F1
#
_cell.length_a   1.000
_cell.length_b   1.000
_cell.length_c   1.000
_cell.angle_alpha   90.00
_cell.angle_beta   90.00
_cell.angle_gamma   90.00
#
_symmetry.space_group_name_H-M   'P 1'
#
loop_
_entity.id
_entity.type
_entity.pdbx_description
1 polymer ?
#
loop_
_entity_poly.entity_id
_entity_poly.type
_entity_poly.pdbx_seq_one_letter_code
_entity_poly.pdbx_strand_id
1 'polypeptide(L)'
;MELLGKEMAKCCGGLPLAIVVLGGLLATKHHTYEWERVHKHTKSYLRKGKDKYEQQGSGVSDVLALSYQDVPYQLKSCFLYLGHFPADHEIHTKTLVQMWVAEGIVSRVGEETSEDVAEGYLDELIGRCMVQVGRRSSNGRVNTCRLHDLMRDLCLSKAQEENFLEIVNLQQMETFSSSMPTTRTSNKVRRRAIYLDQCVL
;
A
#
# COMPACT_ATOMS: atom_id res chain seq x y z
N MET A 1 -9.02 -9.17 -24.86
CA MET A 1 -8.77 -8.80 -23.44
C MET A 1 -9.96 -9.10 -22.53
N GLU A 2 -11.21 -8.91 -22.97
CA GLU A 2 -12.41 -9.12 -22.12
C GLU A 2 -12.49 -10.51 -21.45
N LEU A 3 -12.25 -11.60 -22.19
CA LEU A 3 -12.27 -12.97 -21.64
C LEU A 3 -11.26 -13.14 -20.50
N LEU A 4 -10.03 -12.68 -20.71
CA LEU A 4 -8.96 -12.74 -19.73
C LEU A 4 -9.29 -11.90 -18.48
N GLY A 5 -9.86 -10.71 -18.68
CA GLY A 5 -10.36 -9.85 -17.59
C GLY A 5 -11.47 -10.53 -16.78
N LYS A 6 -12.44 -11.18 -17.43
CA LYS A 6 -13.50 -11.94 -16.75
C LYS A 6 -12.96 -13.11 -15.96
N GLU A 7 -11.94 -13.81 -16.47
CA GLU A 7 -11.28 -14.90 -15.74
C GLU A 7 -10.58 -14.38 -14.47
N MET A 8 -9.80 -13.30 -14.57
CA MET A 8 -9.13 -12.72 -13.41
C MET A 8 -10.12 -12.11 -12.41
N ALA A 9 -11.23 -11.50 -12.86
CA ALA A 9 -12.23 -10.95 -11.95
C ALA A 9 -12.90 -12.05 -11.10
N LYS A 10 -13.06 -13.27 -11.64
CA LYS A 10 -13.53 -14.43 -10.85
C LYS A 10 -12.57 -14.80 -9.73
N CYS A 11 -11.26 -14.55 -9.89
CA CYS A 11 -10.25 -14.78 -8.86
C CYS A 11 -10.44 -13.87 -7.62
N CYS A 12 -11.10 -12.71 -7.79
CA CYS A 12 -11.36 -11.78 -6.69
C CYS A 12 -12.50 -12.22 -5.77
N GLY A 13 -13.22 -13.31 -6.07
CA GLY A 13 -14.27 -13.86 -5.19
C GLY A 13 -15.45 -12.92 -4.94
N GLY A 14 -15.67 -11.92 -5.80
CA GLY A 14 -16.71 -10.91 -5.62
C GLY A 14 -16.36 -9.78 -4.64
N LEU A 15 -15.13 -9.72 -4.13
CA LEU A 15 -14.72 -8.73 -3.13
C LEU A 15 -14.40 -7.38 -3.82
N PRO A 16 -15.12 -6.29 -3.50
CA PRO A 16 -15.01 -5.02 -4.24
C PRO A 16 -13.59 -4.47 -4.30
N LEU A 17 -12.87 -4.46 -3.17
CA LEU A 17 -11.50 -3.95 -3.11
C LEU A 17 -10.56 -4.73 -4.04
N ALA A 18 -10.63 -6.06 -4.06
CA ALA A 18 -9.80 -6.88 -4.94
C ALA A 18 -10.12 -6.62 -6.41
N ILE A 19 -11.39 -6.45 -6.76
CA ILE A 19 -11.80 -6.14 -8.14
C ILE A 19 -11.24 -4.78 -8.57
N VAL A 20 -11.37 -3.77 -7.72
CA VAL A 20 -10.91 -2.40 -8.01
C VAL A 20 -9.39 -2.34 -8.12
N VAL A 21 -8.65 -2.98 -7.21
CA VAL A 21 -7.18 -3.04 -7.25
C VAL A 21 -6.67 -3.84 -8.44
N LEU A 22 -7.30 -4.97 -8.78
CA LEU A 22 -6.99 -5.71 -10.01
C LEU A 22 -7.25 -4.85 -11.25
N GLY A 23 -8.38 -4.13 -11.28
CA GLY A 23 -8.71 -3.21 -12.37
C GLY A 23 -7.67 -2.10 -12.52
N GLY A 24 -7.28 -1.45 -11.42
CA GLY A 24 -6.23 -0.43 -11.41
C GLY A 24 -4.88 -0.96 -11.87
N LEU A 25 -4.49 -2.16 -11.41
CA LEU A 25 -3.27 -2.84 -11.89
C LEU A 25 -3.32 -3.08 -13.41
N LEU A 26 -4.44 -3.61 -13.93
CA LEU A 26 -4.59 -3.89 -15.35
C LEU A 26 -4.69 -2.63 -16.21
N ALA A 27 -5.19 -1.52 -15.66
CA ALA A 27 -5.22 -0.23 -16.33
C ALA A 27 -3.81 0.31 -16.64
N THR A 28 -2.78 -0.11 -15.89
CA THR A 28 -1.38 0.19 -16.18
C THR A 28 -0.76 -0.62 -17.32
N LYS A 29 -1.50 -1.59 -17.88
CA LYS A 29 -0.99 -2.54 -18.88
C LYS A 29 -1.53 -2.22 -20.26
N HIS A 30 -0.64 -2.05 -21.23
CA HIS A 30 -0.99 -1.63 -22.58
C HIS A 30 -1.00 -2.79 -23.58
N HIS A 31 -0.38 -3.92 -23.22
CA HIS A 31 -0.26 -5.07 -24.12
C HIS A 31 -0.85 -6.35 -23.53
N THR A 32 -1.38 -7.20 -24.41
CA THR A 32 -2.02 -8.47 -24.02
C THR A 32 -1.08 -9.39 -23.22
N TYR A 33 0.21 -9.45 -23.58
CA TYR A 33 1.18 -10.28 -22.87
C TYR A 33 1.36 -9.85 -21.40
N GLU A 34 1.15 -8.57 -21.09
CA GLU A 34 1.23 -8.07 -19.72
C GLU A 34 0.02 -8.54 -18.89
N TRP A 35 -1.17 -8.54 -19.50
CA TRP A 35 -2.37 -9.10 -18.88
C TRP A 35 -2.21 -10.61 -18.63
N GLU A 36 -1.63 -11.33 -19.58
CA GLU A 36 -1.33 -12.76 -19.42
C GLU A 36 -0.34 -13.02 -18.28
N ARG A 37 0.66 -12.14 -18.12
CA ARG A 37 1.61 -12.19 -17.01
C ARG A 37 0.93 -11.95 -15.67
N VAL A 38 0.06 -10.93 -15.57
CA VAL A 38 -0.75 -10.66 -14.37
C VAL A 38 -1.66 -11.85 -14.05
N HIS A 39 -2.32 -12.43 -15.07
CA HIS A 39 -3.18 -13.60 -14.90
C HIS A 39 -2.41 -14.81 -14.37
N LYS A 40 -1.22 -15.09 -14.93
CA LYS A 40 -0.34 -16.18 -14.46
C LYS A 40 0.09 -15.97 -13.02
N HIS A 41 0.45 -14.74 -12.64
CA HIS A 41 0.81 -14.43 -11.26
C HIS A 41 -0.38 -14.58 -10.32
N THR A 42 -1.56 -14.07 -10.69
CA THR A 42 -2.80 -14.21 -9.92
C THR A 42 -3.11 -15.68 -9.60
N LYS A 43 -3.03 -16.57 -10.61
CA LYS A 43 -3.22 -18.01 -10.42
C LYS A 43 -2.16 -18.65 -9.51
N SER A 44 -0.91 -18.20 -9.59
CA SER A 44 0.19 -18.71 -8.75
C SER A 44 0.01 -18.32 -7.28
N TYR A 45 -0.36 -17.08 -6.99
CA TYR A 45 -0.62 -16.59 -5.64
C TYR A 45 -1.82 -17.32 -5.01
N LEU A 46 -2.93 -17.43 -5.73
CA LEU A 46 -4.10 -18.19 -5.27
C LEU A 46 -3.80 -19.65 -4.97
N ARG A 47 -2.90 -20.29 -5.74
CA ARG A 47 -2.48 -21.67 -5.47
C ARG A 47 -1.67 -21.76 -4.17
N LYS A 48 -0.72 -20.84 -3.96
CA LYS A 48 0.08 -20.77 -2.72
C LYS A 48 -0.76 -20.46 -1.49
N GLY A 49 -1.83 -19.69 -1.63
CA GLY A 49 -2.79 -19.40 -0.56
C GLY A 49 -3.62 -20.62 -0.14
N LYS A 50 -3.93 -21.54 -1.06
CA LYS A 50 -4.66 -22.79 -0.75
C LYS A 50 -3.83 -23.82 0.03
N ASP A 51 -2.51 -23.78 -0.10
CA ASP A 51 -1.61 -24.69 0.63
C ASP A 51 -1.42 -24.26 2.11
N LYS A 52 -1.92 -23.08 2.48
CA LYS A 52 -1.94 -22.57 3.86
C LYS A 52 -3.39 -22.44 4.34
N TYR A 53 -3.86 -23.45 5.06
CA TYR A 53 -5.16 -23.59 5.73
C TYR A 53 -6.15 -22.41 5.67
N GLU A 54 -7.33 -22.70 5.13
CA GLU A 54 -8.66 -22.12 5.41
C GLU A 54 -8.70 -20.75 6.10
N GLN A 55 -8.49 -19.68 5.35
CA GLN A 55 -9.12 -18.40 5.69
C GLN A 55 -9.75 -17.80 4.43
N GLN A 56 -11.03 -17.43 4.57
CA GLN A 56 -11.89 -16.84 3.53
C GLN A 56 -11.39 -15.49 2.98
N GLY A 57 -10.18 -15.05 3.34
CA GLY A 57 -9.51 -13.83 2.87
C GLY A 57 -8.40 -14.04 1.83
N SER A 58 -8.16 -15.26 1.35
CA SER A 58 -6.98 -15.56 0.51
C SER A 58 -6.95 -14.78 -0.82
N GLY A 59 -8.11 -14.61 -1.49
CA GLY A 59 -8.16 -13.96 -2.80
C GLY A 59 -7.86 -12.46 -2.78
N VAL A 60 -8.29 -11.75 -1.74
CA VAL A 60 -8.02 -10.30 -1.63
C VAL A 60 -6.55 -10.08 -1.34
N SER A 61 -6.02 -10.72 -0.29
CA SER A 61 -4.62 -10.55 0.10
C SER A 61 -3.65 -10.85 -1.05
N ASP A 62 -3.93 -11.89 -1.84
CA ASP A 62 -3.14 -12.26 -3.01
C ASP A 62 -3.16 -11.17 -4.11
N VAL A 63 -4.33 -10.61 -4.43
CA VAL A 63 -4.46 -9.54 -5.43
C VAL A 63 -3.80 -8.25 -4.95
N LEU A 64 -3.98 -7.90 -3.67
CA LEU A 64 -3.34 -6.73 -3.08
C LEU A 64 -1.80 -6.90 -3.10
N ALA A 65 -1.28 -8.05 -2.68
CA ALA A 65 0.15 -8.34 -2.72
C ALA A 65 0.72 -8.31 -4.14
N LEU A 66 -0.03 -8.82 -5.12
CA LEU A 66 0.35 -8.74 -6.53
C LEU A 66 0.43 -7.29 -7.01
N SER A 67 -0.53 -6.45 -6.61
CA SER A 67 -0.53 -5.04 -6.97
C SER A 67 0.72 -4.34 -6.45
N TYR A 68 1.11 -4.57 -5.18
CA TYR A 68 2.34 -4.05 -4.59
C TYR A 68 3.60 -4.57 -5.29
N GLN A 69 3.63 -5.85 -5.68
CA GLN A 69 4.78 -6.41 -6.37
C GLN A 69 5.06 -5.70 -7.70
N ASP A 70 4.00 -5.28 -8.41
CA ASP A 70 4.06 -4.60 -9.70
C ASP A 70 4.30 -3.07 -9.58
N VAL A 71 4.23 -2.50 -8.38
CA VAL A 71 4.57 -1.08 -8.15
C VAL A 71 6.06 -0.86 -8.50
N PRO A 72 6.41 0.21 -9.25
CA PRO A 72 7.80 0.55 -9.52
C PRO A 72 8.57 0.79 -8.22
N TYR A 73 9.85 0.45 -8.19
CA TYR A 73 10.67 0.45 -6.98
C TYR A 73 10.64 1.80 -6.23
N GLN A 74 10.67 2.90 -6.96
CA GLN A 74 10.66 4.27 -6.43
C GLN A 74 9.35 4.59 -5.67
N LEU A 75 8.22 4.08 -6.16
CA LEU A 75 6.89 4.32 -5.57
C LEU A 75 6.62 3.45 -4.35
N LYS A 76 7.34 2.31 -4.20
CA LYS A 76 7.16 1.42 -3.04
C LYS A 76 7.40 2.16 -1.74
N SER A 77 8.47 2.95 -1.66
CA SER A 77 8.76 3.74 -0.44
C SER A 77 7.67 4.77 -0.13
N CYS A 78 7.07 5.38 -1.16
CA CYS A 78 5.94 6.31 -1.00
C CYS A 78 4.70 5.58 -0.47
N PHE A 79 4.39 4.40 -1.02
CA PHE A 79 3.30 3.56 -0.52
C PHE A 79 3.53 3.12 0.93
N LEU A 80 4.73 2.60 1.25
CA LEU A 80 5.07 2.16 2.60
C LEU A 80 5.01 3.31 3.63
N TYR A 81 5.28 4.54 3.21
CA TYR A 81 5.16 5.71 4.05
C TYR A 81 3.72 5.95 4.52
N LEU A 82 2.71 5.60 3.73
CA LEU A 82 1.31 5.79 4.12
C LEU A 82 0.92 4.97 5.35
N GLY A 83 1.68 3.93 5.71
CA GLY A 83 1.49 3.15 6.93
C GLY A 83 1.64 3.95 8.24
N HIS A 84 2.21 5.16 8.20
CA HIS A 84 2.28 6.06 9.35
C HIS A 84 0.91 6.61 9.76
N PHE A 85 -0.06 6.62 8.85
CA PHE A 85 -1.40 7.14 9.12
C PHE A 85 -2.33 5.99 9.54
N PRO A 86 -3.33 6.24 10.39
CA PRO A 86 -4.38 5.27 10.70
C PRO A 86 -5.14 4.81 9.45
N ALA A 87 -5.80 3.65 9.54
CA ALA A 87 -6.68 3.19 8.47
C ALA A 87 -7.77 4.23 8.19
N ASP A 88 -8.07 4.44 6.90
CA ASP A 88 -9.10 5.36 6.40
C ASP A 88 -8.97 6.84 6.83
N HIS A 89 -7.87 7.22 7.46
CA HIS A 89 -7.59 8.59 7.84
C HIS A 89 -7.47 9.50 6.61
N GLU A 90 -8.15 10.66 6.64
CA GLU A 90 -8.02 11.66 5.57
C GLU A 90 -6.67 12.39 5.68
N ILE A 91 -5.79 12.16 4.71
CA ILE A 91 -4.47 12.76 4.62
C ILE A 91 -4.52 13.88 3.57
N HIS A 92 -4.07 15.09 3.93
CA HIS A 92 -3.91 16.17 2.96
C HIS A 92 -2.78 15.86 1.98
N THR A 93 -3.09 15.86 0.69
CA THR A 93 -2.14 15.45 -0.37
C THR A 93 -0.92 16.35 -0.42
N LYS A 94 -1.10 17.67 -0.29
CA LYS A 94 0.00 18.65 -0.22
C LYS A 94 0.96 18.36 0.93
N THR A 95 0.43 18.02 2.10
CA THR A 95 1.23 17.69 3.28
C THR A 95 2.00 16.39 3.08
N LEU A 96 1.34 15.36 2.53
CA LEU A 96 1.97 14.08 2.22
C LEU A 96 3.13 14.24 1.24
N VAL A 97 2.93 15.00 0.16
CA VAL A 97 3.97 15.31 -0.84
C VAL A 97 5.17 15.99 -0.18
N GLN A 98 4.92 17.02 0.64
CA GLN A 98 6.00 17.71 1.37
C GLN A 98 6.75 16.78 2.33
N MET A 99 6.07 15.84 2.99
CA MET A 99 6.71 14.83 3.84
C MET A 99 7.61 13.90 3.03
N TRP A 100 7.16 13.40 1.88
CA TRP A 100 7.96 12.55 1.01
C TRP A 100 9.24 13.25 0.52
N VAL A 101 9.14 14.53 0.16
CA VAL A 101 10.29 15.34 -0.27
C VAL A 101 11.22 15.62 0.91
N ALA A 102 10.69 16.05 2.05
CA ALA A 102 11.48 16.39 3.24
C ALA A 102 12.24 15.17 3.79
N GLU A 103 11.68 13.98 3.67
CA GLU A 103 12.34 12.73 4.08
C GLU A 103 13.30 12.15 3.03
N GLY A 104 13.44 12.82 1.88
CA GLY A 104 14.27 12.35 0.77
C GLY A 104 13.79 11.03 0.17
N ILE A 105 12.51 10.68 0.33
CA ILE A 105 11.88 9.52 -0.34
C ILE A 105 11.79 9.80 -1.84
N VAL A 106 11.45 11.04 -2.18
CA VAL A 106 11.38 11.54 -3.55
C VAL A 106 12.45 12.59 -3.75
N SER A 107 13.22 12.46 -4.83
CA SER A 107 14.22 13.42 -5.27
C SER A 107 13.83 14.01 -6.62
N ARG A 108 14.43 15.15 -6.94
CA ARG A 108 14.30 15.78 -8.26
C ARG A 108 14.67 14.81 -9.39
N VAL A 109 13.92 14.83 -10.50
CA VAL A 109 14.21 14.08 -11.72
C VAL A 109 14.20 15.04 -12.90
N GLY A 110 15.35 15.18 -13.58
CA GLY A 110 15.48 16.09 -14.72
C GLY A 110 15.14 17.53 -14.37
N GLU A 111 14.18 18.11 -15.10
CA GLU A 111 13.74 19.49 -14.91
C GLU A 111 12.60 19.64 -13.90
N GLU A 112 11.83 18.58 -13.65
CA GLU A 112 10.68 18.57 -12.73
C GLU A 112 11.13 18.84 -11.28
N THR A 113 10.27 19.47 -10.47
CA THR A 113 10.56 19.64 -9.04
C THR A 113 10.34 18.34 -8.28
N SER A 114 10.92 18.20 -7.09
CA SER A 114 10.67 17.03 -6.23
C SER A 114 9.20 16.87 -5.86
N GLU A 115 8.49 17.98 -5.72
CA GLU A 115 7.06 18.07 -5.43
C GLU A 115 6.23 17.60 -6.61
N ASP A 116 6.56 18.02 -7.85
CA ASP A 116 5.86 17.55 -9.05
C ASP A 116 6.02 16.04 -9.23
N VAL A 117 7.24 15.52 -9.02
CA VAL A 117 7.53 14.08 -9.07
C VAL A 117 6.73 13.34 -8.01
N ALA A 118 6.68 13.86 -6.78
CA ALA A 118 5.93 13.28 -5.68
C ALA A 118 4.41 13.29 -5.91
N GLU A 119 3.86 14.37 -6.50
CA GLU A 119 2.45 14.42 -6.93
C GLU A 119 2.17 13.35 -7.99
N GLY A 120 3.05 13.20 -8.99
CA GLY A 120 2.92 12.15 -10.00
C GLY A 120 2.94 10.74 -9.42
N TYR A 121 3.78 10.49 -8.40
CA TYR A 121 3.80 9.21 -7.69
C TYR A 121 2.50 8.95 -6.92
N LEU A 122 1.94 9.96 -6.27
CA LEU A 122 0.65 9.83 -5.62
C LEU A 122 -0.47 9.53 -6.62
N ASP A 123 -0.48 10.23 -7.76
CA ASP A 123 -1.45 10.00 -8.83
C ASP A 123 -1.33 8.59 -9.43
N GLU A 124 -0.12 8.04 -9.57
CA GLU A 124 0.07 6.65 -10.01
C GLU A 124 -0.48 5.64 -8.98
N LEU A 125 -0.23 5.86 -7.68
CA LEU A 125 -0.78 5.01 -6.62
C LEU A 125 -2.32 5.06 -6.58
N ILE A 126 -2.91 6.22 -6.85
CA ILE A 126 -4.36 6.41 -6.99
C ILE A 126 -4.87 5.72 -8.27
N GLY A 127 -4.17 5.87 -9.39
CA GLY A 127 -4.51 5.24 -10.67
C GLY A 127 -4.47 3.71 -10.61
N ARG A 128 -3.57 3.16 -9.79
CA ARG A 128 -3.52 1.72 -9.44
C ARG A 128 -4.56 1.30 -8.40
N CYS A 129 -5.36 2.24 -7.91
CA CYS A 129 -6.37 2.08 -6.86
C CYS A 129 -5.83 1.54 -5.53
N MET A 130 -4.53 1.72 -5.27
CA MET A 130 -3.89 1.35 -4.01
C MET A 130 -4.13 2.39 -2.92
N VAL A 131 -4.33 3.64 -3.34
CA VAL A 131 -4.66 4.79 -2.50
C VAL A 131 -6.00 5.34 -2.96
N GLN A 132 -6.88 5.65 -2.01
CA GLN A 132 -8.21 6.17 -2.32
C GLN A 132 -8.21 7.70 -2.28
N VAL A 133 -8.97 8.29 -3.20
CA VAL A 133 -9.29 9.71 -3.16
C VAL A 133 -10.29 9.94 -2.01
N GLY A 134 -10.01 10.92 -1.15
CA GLY A 134 -10.95 11.45 -0.16
C GLY A 134 -11.77 12.57 -0.77
N ARG A 135 -11.24 13.79 -0.72
CA ARG A 135 -11.87 15.01 -1.24
C ARG A 135 -11.14 15.53 -2.46
N ARG A 136 -11.90 16.09 -3.40
CA ARG A 136 -11.36 16.89 -4.51
C ARG A 136 -11.63 18.37 -4.26
N SER A 137 -10.70 19.22 -4.65
CA SER A 137 -10.90 20.68 -4.69
C SER A 137 -11.79 21.08 -5.87
N SER A 138 -12.25 22.32 -5.86
CA SER A 138 -13.11 22.89 -6.93
C SER A 138 -12.46 22.86 -8.32
N ASN A 139 -11.13 22.81 -8.41
CA ASN A 139 -10.38 22.66 -9.66
C ASN A 139 -10.16 21.19 -10.08
N GLY A 140 -10.80 20.22 -9.41
CA GLY A 140 -10.72 18.79 -9.73
C GLY A 140 -9.49 18.05 -9.18
N ARG A 141 -8.51 18.76 -8.61
CA ARG A 141 -7.32 18.15 -7.99
C ARG A 141 -7.68 17.37 -6.73
N VAL A 142 -6.90 16.33 -6.43
CA VAL A 142 -7.07 15.53 -5.21
C VAL A 142 -6.56 16.35 -4.02
N ASN A 143 -7.46 16.73 -3.11
CA ASN A 143 -7.14 17.53 -1.92
C ASN A 143 -6.80 16.64 -0.71
N THR A 144 -7.49 15.52 -0.56
CA THR A 144 -7.17 14.51 0.44
C THR A 144 -7.17 13.11 -0.16
N CYS A 145 -6.36 12.23 0.41
CA CYS A 145 -6.32 10.80 0.11
C CYS A 145 -6.38 9.98 1.40
N ARG A 146 -6.66 8.69 1.28
CA ARG A 146 -6.68 7.75 2.41
C ARG A 146 -6.26 6.36 1.97
N LEU A 147 -5.80 5.55 2.93
CA LEU A 147 -5.44 4.16 2.70
C LEU A 147 -6.50 3.26 3.34
N HIS A 148 -7.12 2.40 2.52
CA HIS A 148 -8.10 1.42 2.98
C HIS A 148 -7.46 0.45 3.99
N ASP A 149 -8.20 -0.01 5.00
CA ASP A 149 -7.70 -0.89 6.08
C ASP A 149 -6.85 -2.08 5.59
N LEU A 150 -7.34 -2.90 4.65
CA LEU A 150 -6.62 -4.05 4.08
C LEU A 150 -5.38 -3.64 3.27
N MET A 151 -5.41 -2.47 2.62
CA MET A 151 -4.22 -1.94 1.94
C MET A 151 -3.18 -1.41 2.93
N ARG A 152 -3.64 -0.89 4.08
CA ARG A 152 -2.78 -0.53 5.19
C ARG A 152 -2.16 -1.76 5.83
N ASP A 153 -2.91 -2.83 6.02
CA ASP A 153 -2.36 -4.09 6.54
C ASP A 153 -1.27 -4.65 5.63
N LEU A 154 -1.48 -4.63 4.31
CA LEU A 154 -0.45 -4.97 3.34
C LEU A 154 0.77 -4.03 3.45
N CYS A 155 0.53 -2.72 3.53
CA CYS A 155 1.57 -1.71 3.68
C CYS A 155 2.45 -1.98 4.91
N LEU A 156 1.84 -2.28 6.07
CA LEU A 156 2.57 -2.58 7.30
C LEU A 156 3.34 -3.90 7.23
N SER A 157 2.71 -4.94 6.68
CA SER A 157 3.37 -6.23 6.44
C SER A 157 4.63 -6.04 5.58
N LYS A 158 4.54 -5.28 4.49
CA LYS A 158 5.68 -5.01 3.61
C LYS A 158 6.71 -4.07 4.21
N ALA A 159 6.28 -3.07 4.98
CA ALA A 159 7.21 -2.18 5.65
C ALA A 159 8.05 -2.92 6.71
N GLN A 160 7.47 -3.92 7.38
CA GLN A 160 8.19 -4.79 8.30
C GLN A 160 9.17 -5.70 7.57
N GLU A 161 8.76 -6.35 6.47
CA GLU A 161 9.64 -7.17 5.62
C GLU A 161 10.87 -6.38 5.13
N GLU A 162 10.67 -5.10 4.77
CA GLU A 162 11.73 -4.23 4.22
C GLU A 162 12.50 -3.43 5.30
N ASN A 163 12.21 -3.64 6.60
CA ASN A 163 12.73 -2.82 7.71
C ASN A 163 12.53 -1.30 7.50
N PHE A 164 11.46 -0.92 6.81
CA PHE A 164 11.16 0.45 6.42
C PHE A 164 10.50 1.24 7.55
N LEU A 165 9.48 0.67 8.20
CA LEU A 165 8.68 1.31 9.25
C LEU A 165 8.49 0.36 10.43
N GLU A 166 8.72 0.86 11.64
CA GLU A 166 8.30 0.22 12.89
C GLU A 166 7.22 1.07 13.57
N ILE A 167 6.08 0.45 13.86
CA ILE A 167 5.03 1.07 14.68
C ILE A 167 5.29 0.71 16.14
N VAL A 168 5.44 1.72 16.99
CA VAL A 168 5.57 1.57 18.44
C VAL A 168 4.27 2.03 19.09
N ASN A 169 3.58 1.12 19.78
CA ASN A 169 2.40 1.44 20.58
C ASN A 169 2.83 1.58 22.06
N LEU A 170 2.67 2.77 22.63
CA LEU A 170 3.18 3.09 23.96
C LEU A 170 2.40 2.40 25.09
N GLN A 171 1.14 2.02 24.90
CA GLN A 171 0.36 1.31 25.94
C GLN A 171 0.83 -0.14 26.14
N GLN A 172 1.34 -0.78 25.09
CA GLN A 172 1.97 -2.09 25.23
C GLN A 172 3.29 -2.01 26.01
N MET A 173 3.99 -0.86 25.97
CA MET A 173 5.22 -0.65 26.75
C MET A 173 4.95 -0.62 28.27
N GLU A 174 3.81 -0.10 28.72
CA GLU A 174 3.48 -0.07 30.15
C GLU A 174 3.13 -1.45 30.72
N THR A 175 2.69 -2.39 29.87
CA THR A 175 2.34 -3.76 30.29
C THR A 175 3.57 -4.68 30.39
N PHE A 176 4.72 -4.31 29.79
CA PHE A 176 5.98 -5.08 29.84
C PHE A 176 6.97 -4.62 30.92
N SER A 177 6.54 -3.74 31.83
CA SER A 177 7.37 -3.29 32.95
C SER A 177 7.78 -4.41 33.93
N SER A 178 7.26 -5.64 33.79
CA SER A 178 7.70 -6.81 34.57
C SER A 178 8.55 -7.85 33.81
N SER A 179 8.86 -7.66 32.52
CA SER A 179 9.84 -8.53 31.84
C SER A 179 10.45 -7.86 30.62
N MET A 180 11.68 -7.38 30.78
CA MET A 180 12.59 -7.05 29.68
C MET A 180 12.69 -8.22 28.69
N PRO A 181 12.32 -8.06 27.41
CA PRO A 181 12.86 -8.90 26.36
C PRO A 181 14.25 -8.37 26.06
N THR A 182 15.25 -8.97 26.72
CA THR A 182 16.64 -8.90 26.28
C THR A 182 16.73 -9.44 24.86
N THR A 183 17.45 -8.69 24.02
CA THR A 183 17.91 -8.98 22.65
C THR A 183 16.86 -9.06 21.53
N ARG A 184 16.58 -7.91 20.88
CA ARG A 184 16.26 -7.89 19.45
C ARG A 184 17.40 -7.19 18.72
N THR A 185 17.97 -7.88 17.75
CA THR A 185 19.11 -7.47 16.93
C THR A 185 18.95 -6.04 16.43
N SER A 186 20.04 -5.28 16.49
CA SER A 186 20.20 -3.94 15.91
C SER A 186 20.06 -3.98 14.38
N ASN A 187 18.86 -4.22 13.87
CA ASN A 187 18.53 -3.89 12.49
C ASN A 187 18.12 -2.42 12.51
N LYS A 188 18.91 -1.55 11.87
CA LYS A 188 18.60 -0.12 11.74
C LYS A 188 17.27 0.02 11.00
N VAL A 189 16.19 0.28 11.73
CA VAL A 189 14.88 0.62 11.15
C VAL A 189 14.98 2.01 10.55
N ARG A 190 14.43 2.21 9.34
CA ARG A 190 14.50 3.50 8.65
C ARG A 190 13.58 4.56 9.25
N ARG A 191 12.39 4.19 9.74
CA ARG A 191 11.37 5.10 10.29
C ARG A 191 10.63 4.50 11.48
N ARG A 192 10.21 5.33 12.43
CA ARG A 192 9.38 4.93 13.57
C ARG A 192 8.13 5.81 13.66
N ALA A 193 6.96 5.19 13.74
CA ALA A 193 5.71 5.86 14.06
C ALA A 193 5.30 5.51 15.49
N ILE A 194 5.01 6.52 16.32
CA ILE A 194 4.54 6.36 17.68
C ILE A 194 3.06 6.75 17.71
N TYR A 195 2.19 5.80 18.03
CA TYR A 195 0.77 6.11 18.27
C TYR A 195 0.56 6.32 19.77
N LEU A 196 -0.01 7.47 20.12
CA LEU A 196 -0.28 7.84 21.50
C LEU A 196 -1.67 7.41 21.99
N ASP A 197 -2.60 7.04 21.10
CA ASP A 197 -3.95 6.60 21.48
C ASP A 197 -4.60 5.64 20.45
N GLN A 198 -5.19 4.55 20.92
CA GLN A 198 -6.37 3.93 20.31
C GLN A 198 -7.60 4.42 21.08
N CYS A 199 -8.08 5.63 20.81
CA CYS A 199 -9.47 5.91 21.09
C CYS A 199 -10.30 5.37 19.92
N VAL A 200 -10.73 4.13 20.12
CA VAL A 200 -11.83 3.44 19.44
C VAL A 200 -13.03 4.38 19.32
N LEU A 201 -13.50 4.59 18.09
CA LEU A 201 -14.94 4.65 17.76
C LEU A 201 -15.13 4.08 16.35
#